data_AF-A0A2N2PRM9-F1
#
_entry.id   AF-A0A2N2PRM9-F1
#
_cell.length_a   1.000
_cell.length_b   1.000
_cell.length_c   1.000
_cell.angle_alpha   90.00
_cell.angle_beta   90.00
_cell.angle_gamma   90.00
#
_symmetry.space_group_name_H-M   'P 1'
#
loop_
_entity.id
_entity.type
_entity.pdbx_description
1 polymer ?
#
loop_
_entity_poly.entity_id
_entity_poly.type
_entity_poly.pdbx_seq_one_letter_code
_entity_poly.pdbx_strand_id
1 'polypeptide(L)'
;MKQPRAQNPVIGYLLVDRAYRVLDPRGEQQDPAFGTPAAARAAAARYGRASEVAMVEALHLAGLLSVIFDDVGDIQLDGRAAQRLVAVCRAQGLAVADSLSIDSTVAEARYSSRRLLRAPLPRRQAGAGPD
;
A
#
# COMPACT_ATOMS: atom_id res chain seq x y z
N MET A 1 -26.60 -2.70 -22.22
CA MET A 1 -26.04 -1.53 -21.51
C MET A 1 -24.68 -1.91 -20.95
N LYS A 2 -23.59 -1.28 -21.38
CA LYS A 2 -22.26 -1.49 -20.78
C LYS A 2 -22.27 -0.78 -19.42
N GLN A 3 -22.19 -1.53 -18.32
CA GLN A 3 -21.95 -0.94 -17.00
C GLN A 3 -20.68 -0.06 -17.10
N PRO A 4 -20.67 1.15 -16.51
CA PRO A 4 -19.44 1.92 -16.40
C PRO A 4 -18.43 1.03 -15.66
N ARG A 5 -17.26 0.79 -16.26
CA ARG A 5 -16.14 0.14 -15.56
C ARG A 5 -15.90 0.97 -14.31
N ALA A 6 -16.26 0.46 -13.14
CA ALA A 6 -15.93 1.10 -11.88
C ALA A 6 -14.40 1.28 -11.88
N GLN A 7 -13.95 2.53 -11.92
CA GLN A 7 -12.53 2.84 -11.85
C GLN A 7 -12.00 2.25 -10.53
N ASN A 8 -10.91 1.49 -10.62
CA ASN A 8 -10.26 0.90 -9.47
C ASN A 8 -9.96 2.02 -8.43
N PRO A 9 -10.48 1.95 -7.20
CA PRO A 9 -10.41 3.08 -6.27
C PRO A 9 -8.98 3.35 -5.81
N VAL A 10 -8.63 4.64 -5.74
CA VAL A 10 -7.39 5.11 -5.14
C VAL A 10 -7.49 5.00 -3.62
N ILE A 11 -6.49 4.38 -3.00
CA ILE A 11 -6.39 4.19 -1.56
C ILE A 11 -5.24 4.98 -0.93
N GLY A 12 -4.23 5.36 -1.72
CA GLY A 12 -3.08 6.13 -1.24
C GLY A 12 -2.21 6.64 -2.40
N TYR A 13 -1.04 7.16 -2.08
CA TYR A 13 -0.07 7.69 -3.03
C TYR A 13 1.36 7.26 -2.67
N LEU A 14 2.12 6.86 -3.69
CA LEU A 14 3.51 6.41 -3.58
C LEU A 14 4.45 7.49 -4.14
N LEU A 15 5.65 7.58 -3.57
CA LEU A 15 6.76 8.31 -4.17
C LEU A 15 7.55 7.36 -5.05
N VAL A 16 7.89 7.80 -6.26
CA VAL A 16 8.62 6.94 -7.20
C VAL A 16 9.80 7.71 -7.81
N ASP A 17 10.94 7.04 -7.92
CA ASP A 17 12.15 7.58 -8.53
C ASP A 17 12.15 7.48 -10.06
N ARG A 18 13.24 7.93 -10.70
CA ARG A 18 13.37 7.87 -12.17
C ARG A 18 13.53 6.46 -12.72
N ALA A 19 13.87 5.49 -11.88
CA ALA A 19 13.98 4.08 -12.22
C ALA A 19 12.68 3.31 -11.91
N TYR A 20 11.59 4.02 -11.63
CA TYR A 20 10.29 3.46 -11.27
C TYR A 20 10.29 2.63 -9.98
N ARG A 21 11.21 2.93 -9.06
CA ARG A 21 11.27 2.30 -7.74
C ARG A 21 10.56 3.16 -6.71
N VAL A 22 9.85 2.52 -5.79
CA VAL A 22 9.23 3.22 -4.67
C VAL A 22 10.31 3.78 -3.76
N LEU A 23 10.14 5.04 -3.36
CA LEU A 23 11.03 5.70 -2.40
C LEU A 23 10.52 5.47 -0.99
N ASP A 24 11.39 4.89 -0.17
CA ASP A 24 11.16 4.54 1.22
C ASP A 24 12.26 5.13 2.14
N PRO A 25 12.07 5.09 3.47
CA PRO A 25 13.16 5.34 4.39
C PRO A 25 14.19 4.19 4.34
N ARG A 26 15.22 4.34 3.49
CA ARG A 26 16.45 3.52 3.44
C ARG A 26 16.33 2.07 2.91
N GLY A 27 15.50 1.79 1.91
CA GLY A 27 15.49 0.51 1.20
C GLY A 27 14.96 -0.66 2.04
N GLU A 28 13.97 -0.40 2.89
CA GLU A 28 13.26 -1.45 3.61
C GLU A 28 12.41 -2.26 2.61
N GLN A 29 12.02 -3.51 2.95
CA GLN A 29 11.08 -4.29 2.11
C GLN A 29 9.63 -3.75 2.20
N GLN A 30 9.48 -2.44 2.43
CA GLN A 30 8.22 -1.80 2.77
C GLN A 30 8.02 -0.54 1.94
N ASP A 31 6.93 -0.54 1.18
CA ASP A 31 6.57 0.58 0.31
C ASP A 31 5.64 1.54 1.06
N PRO A 32 6.05 2.79 1.35
CA PRO A 32 5.20 3.72 2.07
C PRO A 32 4.15 4.36 1.15
N ALA A 33 2.90 4.31 1.58
CA ALA A 33 1.76 4.91 0.90
C ALA A 33 1.04 5.93 1.81
N PHE A 34 0.81 7.12 1.26
CA PHE A 34 0.28 8.27 1.99
C PHE A 34 -1.13 8.64 1.53
N GLY A 35 -1.91 9.25 2.42
CA GLY A 35 -3.29 9.64 2.15
C GLY A 35 -3.43 10.75 1.10
N THR A 36 -2.39 11.56 0.89
CA THR A 36 -2.39 12.65 -0.11
C THR A 36 -1.03 12.78 -0.84
N PRO A 37 -1.01 13.34 -2.06
CA PRO A 37 0.24 13.58 -2.79
C PRO A 37 1.19 14.55 -2.06
N ALA A 38 0.63 15.55 -1.37
CA ALA A 38 1.42 16.52 -0.61
C ALA A 38 2.11 15.86 0.59
N ALA A 39 1.41 14.97 1.30
CA ALA A 39 1.99 14.20 2.41
C ALA A 39 3.11 13.28 1.92
N ALA A 40 2.92 12.62 0.78
CA ALA A 40 3.97 11.82 0.14
C ALA A 40 5.23 12.68 -0.12
N ARG A 41 5.09 13.84 -0.77
CA ARG A 41 6.24 14.73 -1.04
C ARG A 41 6.92 15.24 0.24
N ALA A 42 6.16 15.58 1.26
CA ALA A 42 6.70 15.99 2.56
C ALA A 42 7.50 14.85 3.21
N ALA A 43 7.07 13.60 3.05
CA ALA A 43 7.82 12.44 3.53
C ALA A 43 9.18 12.30 2.84
N ALA A 44 9.27 12.52 1.52
CA ALA A 44 10.54 12.48 0.79
C ALA A 44 11.59 13.45 1.38
N ALA A 45 11.15 14.66 1.77
CA ALA A 45 12.02 15.63 2.41
C ALA A 45 12.53 15.14 3.78
N ARG A 46 11.65 14.55 4.60
CA ARG A 46 12.04 13.95 5.89
C ARG A 46 12.99 12.76 5.72
N TYR A 47 12.84 12.00 4.64
CA TYR A 47 13.73 10.90 4.30
C TYR A 47 15.10 11.38 3.79
N GLY A 48 15.26 12.67 3.50
CA GLY A 48 16.47 13.20 2.85
C GLY A 48 16.58 12.82 1.37
N ARG A 49 15.47 12.40 0.74
CA ARG A 49 15.40 11.86 -0.63
C ARG A 49 14.56 12.71 -1.58
N ALA A 50 14.29 13.97 -1.21
CA ALA A 50 13.43 14.86 -2.01
C ALA A 50 13.92 15.07 -3.45
N SER A 51 15.24 15.07 -3.67
CA SER A 51 15.85 15.20 -5.00
C SER A 51 15.68 13.96 -5.88
N GLU A 52 15.36 12.81 -5.29
CA GLU A 52 15.16 11.54 -6.00
C GLU A 52 13.72 11.38 -6.53
N VAL A 53 12.78 12.18 -6.03
CA VAL A 53 11.36 12.10 -6.41
C VAL A 53 11.17 12.48 -7.87
N ALA A 54 10.82 11.50 -8.70
CA ALA A 54 10.43 11.74 -10.09
C ALA A 54 8.93 11.98 -10.21
N MET A 55 8.12 11.18 -9.51
CA MET A 55 6.67 11.22 -9.60
C MET A 55 5.98 10.82 -8.29
N VAL A 56 4.69 11.17 -8.20
CA VAL A 56 3.81 10.75 -7.12
C VAL A 56 2.67 9.97 -7.76
N GLU A 57 2.66 8.65 -7.54
CA GLU A 57 1.74 7.73 -8.21
C GLU A 57 0.54 7.38 -7.33
N ALA A 58 -0.63 7.26 -7.95
CA ALA A 58 -1.82 6.83 -7.25
C ALA A 58 -1.76 5.32 -7.00
N LEU A 59 -1.94 4.92 -5.75
CA LEU A 59 -2.06 3.51 -5.39
C LEU A 59 -3.53 3.11 -5.45
N HIS A 60 -3.84 2.15 -6.32
CA HIS A 60 -5.18 1.62 -6.49
C HIS A 60 -5.36 0.27 -5.81
N LEU A 61 -6.58 -0.04 -5.36
CA LEU A 61 -6.88 -1.28 -4.65
C LEU A 61 -6.40 -2.53 -5.40
N ALA A 62 -6.79 -2.72 -6.67
CA ALA A 62 -6.42 -3.94 -7.38
C ALA A 62 -4.90 -4.10 -7.55
N GLY A 63 -4.14 -3.00 -7.67
CA GLY A 63 -2.68 -3.07 -7.72
C GLY A 63 -2.08 -3.50 -6.37
N LEU A 64 -2.64 -2.98 -5.27
CA LEU A 64 -2.26 -3.42 -3.92
C LEU A 64 -2.61 -4.90 -3.67
N LEU A 65 -3.77 -5.38 -4.15
CA LEU A 65 -4.14 -6.80 -3.99
C LEU A 65 -3.16 -7.72 -4.74
N SER A 66 -2.70 -7.34 -5.94
CA SER A 66 -1.65 -8.07 -6.66
C SER A 66 -0.37 -8.18 -5.83
N VAL A 67 0.11 -7.07 -5.24
CA VAL A 67 1.29 -7.09 -4.37
C VAL A 67 1.08 -8.03 -3.18
N ILE A 68 -0.09 -7.97 -2.52
CA ILE A 68 -0.38 -8.80 -1.35
C ILE A 68 -0.45 -10.29 -1.69
N PHE A 69 -1.06 -10.67 -2.81
CA PHE A 69 -1.26 -12.09 -3.10
C PHE A 69 -0.07 -12.73 -3.81
N ASP A 70 0.71 -11.97 -4.57
CA ASP A 70 1.75 -12.50 -5.46
C ASP A 70 3.19 -12.16 -5.02
N ASP A 71 3.38 -11.20 -4.10
CA ASP A 71 4.71 -10.79 -3.60
C ASP A 71 4.91 -11.19 -2.12
N VAL A 72 6.13 -11.04 -1.62
CA VAL A 72 6.52 -11.07 -0.21
C VAL A 72 6.59 -9.67 0.41
N GLY A 73 6.64 -8.60 -0.40
CA GLY A 73 6.68 -7.20 0.06
C GLY A 73 5.38 -6.74 0.75
N ASP A 74 5.46 -5.72 1.60
CA ASP A 74 4.30 -5.14 2.28
C ASP A 74 4.22 -3.62 2.03
N ILE A 75 3.04 -3.14 1.67
CA ILE A 75 2.80 -1.71 1.58
C ILE A 75 2.39 -1.20 2.95
N GLN A 76 3.17 -0.29 3.53
CA GLN A 76 2.80 0.40 4.75
C GLN A 76 2.01 1.66 4.43
N LEU A 77 0.87 1.82 5.09
CA LEU A 77 -0.06 2.92 4.88
C LEU A 77 0.00 3.88 6.05
N ASP A 78 -0.14 5.19 5.78
CA ASP A 78 -0.47 6.16 6.82
C ASP A 78 -1.93 5.98 7.30
N GLY A 79 -2.32 6.70 8.35
CA GLY A 79 -3.64 6.55 8.96
C GLY A 79 -4.79 6.81 7.97
N ARG A 80 -4.66 7.81 7.11
CA ARG A 80 -5.70 8.15 6.13
C ARG A 80 -5.79 7.13 5.00
N ALA A 81 -4.65 6.69 4.47
CA ALA A 81 -4.59 5.68 3.43
C ALA A 81 -5.10 4.32 3.96
N ALA A 82 -4.77 3.96 5.20
CA ALA A 82 -5.29 2.76 5.87
C ALA A 82 -6.81 2.80 6.03
N GLN A 83 -7.38 3.92 6.48
CA GLN A 83 -8.84 4.07 6.57
C GLN A 83 -9.51 3.97 5.19
N ARG A 84 -8.92 4.60 4.17
CA ARG A 84 -9.44 4.52 2.79
C ARG A 84 -9.41 3.09 2.28
N LEU A 85 -8.31 2.36 2.49
CA LEU A 85 -8.21 0.95 2.13
C LEU A 85 -9.33 0.14 2.79
N VAL A 86 -9.49 0.23 4.11
CA VAL A 86 -10.51 -0.54 4.84
C VAL A 86 -11.92 -0.19 4.37
N ALA A 87 -12.24 1.10 4.20
CA ALA A 87 -13.55 1.54 3.74
C ALA A 87 -13.85 0.99 2.34
N VAL A 88 -12.88 1.08 1.43
CA VAL A 88 -12.99 0.58 0.05
C VAL A 88 -13.14 -0.95 0.03
N CYS A 89 -12.34 -1.68 0.81
CA CYS A 89 -12.41 -3.13 0.89
C CYS A 89 -13.78 -3.59 1.41
N ARG A 90 -14.29 -2.96 2.48
CA ARG A 90 -15.63 -3.24 2.99
C ARG A 90 -16.72 -2.96 1.95
N ALA A 91 -16.62 -1.84 1.22
CA ALA A 91 -17.55 -1.51 0.14
C ALA A 91 -17.54 -2.53 -1.01
N GLN A 92 -16.43 -3.25 -1.21
CA GLN A 92 -16.28 -4.30 -2.20
C GLN A 92 -16.49 -5.72 -1.63
N GLY A 93 -16.95 -5.85 -0.38
CA GLY A 93 -17.18 -7.15 0.26
C GLY A 93 -15.91 -7.93 0.59
N LEU A 94 -14.75 -7.29 0.63
CA LEU A 94 -13.47 -7.91 1.01
C LEU A 94 -13.32 -7.97 2.53
N ALA A 95 -12.81 -9.10 3.02
CA ALA A 95 -12.57 -9.32 4.43
C ALA A 95 -11.39 -8.46 4.94
N VAL A 96 -11.67 -7.64 5.95
CA VAL A 96 -10.70 -6.82 6.66
C VAL A 96 -10.54 -7.33 8.09
N ALA A 97 -9.39 -7.06 8.72
CA ALA A 97 -9.18 -7.43 10.12
C ALA A 97 -10.05 -6.55 11.05
N ASP A 98 -10.91 -7.19 11.85
CA ASP A 98 -11.84 -6.50 12.75
C ASP A 98 -11.17 -5.85 13.97
N SER A 99 -9.93 -6.24 14.29
CA SER A 99 -9.22 -5.84 15.52
C SER A 99 -8.29 -4.63 15.37
N LEU A 100 -8.14 -4.06 14.17
CA LEU A 100 -7.23 -2.93 13.95
C LEU A 100 -7.97 -1.59 14.10
N SER A 101 -7.72 -0.90 15.22
CA SER A 101 -8.09 0.51 15.37
C SER A 101 -7.16 1.38 14.53
N ILE A 102 -7.73 2.09 13.55
CA ILE A 102 -6.98 2.98 12.66
C ILE A 102 -7.17 4.42 13.12
N ASP A 103 -6.07 5.03 13.55
CA ASP A 103 -6.00 6.45 13.84
C ASP A 103 -5.61 7.20 12.56
N SER A 104 -6.54 8.00 12.02
CA SER A 104 -6.33 8.79 10.80
C SER A 104 -5.38 9.97 10.96
N THR A 105 -5.01 10.31 12.19
CA THR A 105 -4.08 11.42 12.46
C THR A 105 -2.63 11.01 12.32
N VAL A 106 -2.36 9.70 12.27
CA VAL A 106 -1.02 9.14 12.04
C VAL A 106 -0.54 9.51 10.64
N ALA A 107 0.52 10.32 10.61
CA ALA A 107 1.14 10.79 9.37
C ALA A 107 2.27 9.87 8.86
N GLU A 108 2.82 9.00 9.71
CA GLU A 108 3.77 7.98 9.25
C GLU A 108 3.07 6.78 8.64
N ALA A 109 3.67 6.24 7.57
CA ALA A 109 3.35 4.91 7.07
C ALA A 109 3.73 3.88 8.14
N ARG A 110 2.75 3.19 8.71
CA ARG A 110 2.96 2.17 9.75
C ARG A 110 1.93 1.04 9.74
N TYR A 111 0.82 1.22 9.03
CA TYR A 111 -0.24 0.24 8.95
C TYR A 111 0.05 -0.72 7.80
N SER A 112 0.40 -1.96 8.13
CA SER A 112 0.60 -3.03 7.15
C SER A 112 -0.67 -3.32 6.36
N SER A 113 -0.61 -3.15 5.04
CA SER A 113 -1.72 -3.49 4.14
C SER A 113 -2.13 -4.96 4.24
N ARG A 114 -1.15 -5.86 4.39
CA ARG A 114 -1.37 -7.29 4.59
C ARG A 114 -2.05 -7.63 5.90
N ARG A 115 -1.76 -6.89 6.98
CA ARG A 115 -2.45 -7.12 8.27
C ARG A 115 -3.86 -6.53 8.28
N LEU A 116 -4.07 -5.44 7.55
CA LEU A 116 -5.38 -4.81 7.41
C LEU A 116 -6.34 -5.70 6.63
N LEU A 117 -5.84 -6.40 5.61
CA LEU A 117 -6.59 -7.41 4.88
C LEU A 117 -6.49 -8.74 5.61
N ARG A 118 -7.57 -9.53 5.67
CA ARG A 118 -7.47 -10.92 6.15
C ARG A 118 -6.86 -11.85 5.10
N ALA A 119 -5.91 -11.35 4.31
CA ALA A 119 -5.26 -12.13 3.28
C ALA A 119 -4.38 -13.20 3.96
N PRO A 120 -4.58 -14.50 3.69
CA PRO A 120 -3.58 -15.48 4.08
C PRO A 120 -2.28 -15.11 3.36
N LEU A 121 -1.18 -14.96 4.09
CA LEU A 121 0.14 -14.89 3.47
C LEU A 121 0.27 -16.15 2.59
N PRO A 122 0.65 -16.04 1.31
CA PRO A 122 0.95 -17.22 0.53
C PRO A 122 2.03 -17.98 1.28
N ARG A 123 1.69 -19.17 1.78
CA ARG A 123 2.71 -20.09 2.29
C ARG A 123 3.58 -20.38 1.08
N ARG A 124 4.81 -19.87 1.06
CA ARG A 124 5.85 -20.51 0.25
C ARG A 124 5.80 -21.98 0.66
N GLN A 125 5.37 -22.85 -0.25
CA GLN A 125 5.73 -24.25 -0.14
C GLN A 125 7.26 -24.24 -0.20
N ALA A 126 7.90 -24.31 0.97
CA ALA A 126 9.29 -24.71 1.04
C ALA A 126 9.31 -26.09 0.35
N GLY A 127 9.99 -26.15 -0.78
CA GLY A 127 9.90 -27.25 -1.71
C GLY A 127 10.05 -28.59 -1.00
N ALA A 128 9.09 -29.48 -1.24
CA ALA A 128 9.41 -30.89 -1.33
C ALA A 128 10.40 -31.00 -2.50
N GLY A 129 11.70 -31.06 -2.18
CA GLY A 129 12.70 -31.51 -3.14
C GLY A 129 12.37 -32.96 -3.50
N PRO A 130 12.56 -33.38 -4.76
CA PRO A 130 12.38 -34.77 -5.11
C PRO A 130 13.45 -35.63 -4.42
N ASP A 131 13.00 -36.73 -3.82
CA ASP A 131 13.83 -37.84 -3.32
C ASP A 131 14.73 -38.43 -4.42
#